data_AF-A0A060A3S4-F1
#
_entry.id   AF-A0A060A3S4-F1
#
_cell.length_a   1.000
_cell.length_b   1.000
_cell.length_c   1.000
_cell.angle_alpha   90.00
_cell.angle_beta   90.00
_cell.angle_gamma   90.00
#
_symmetry.space_group_name_H-M   'P 1'
#
loop_
_entity.id
_entity.type
_entity.pdbx_description
1 polymer ?
#
loop_
_entity_poly.entity_id
_entity_poly.type
_entity_poly.pdbx_seq_one_letter_code
_entity_poly.pdbx_strand_id
1 'polypeptide(L)'
;MSKIRFNLGIASQWFRAISFVIDFCGFPGVCILEDDLVLSEHYLEAIDHLFSMFQHDSRIGLFSCFNPIPRDDHSGYSMMGHDWGVCIGSEAWDQIRCLYLDYIKIQATRNYNIRDSQVIKKWIDSLGLIWRDGYEGSDSVLETLIAANRRARIVPNINLAIPIGEIGVHFTPEVFRGMFSNVKIDDLVDFRYPNDEEIKSSN
;
A
#
# COMPACT_ATOMS: atom_id res chain seq x y z
N MET A 1 -22.40 2.40 31.43
CA MET A 1 -22.46 2.78 30.00
C MET A 1 -21.06 2.64 29.42
N SER A 2 -20.80 1.66 28.54
CA SER A 2 -19.52 1.61 27.84
C SER A 2 -19.43 2.82 26.91
N LYS A 3 -18.33 3.58 26.98
CA LYS A 3 -18.05 4.61 25.98
C LYS A 3 -17.91 3.88 24.64
N ILE A 4 -18.82 4.14 23.71
CA ILE A 4 -18.65 3.72 22.31
C ILE A 4 -17.34 4.39 21.84
N ARG A 5 -16.28 3.61 21.68
CA ARG A 5 -15.02 4.11 21.12
C ARG A 5 -15.26 4.43 19.66
N PHE A 6 -15.04 5.69 19.28
CA PHE A 6 -15.12 6.13 17.89
C PHE A 6 -13.81 5.79 17.18
N ASN A 7 -13.85 4.84 16.23
CA ASN A 7 -12.70 4.48 15.42
C ASN A 7 -12.58 5.48 14.26
N LEU A 8 -11.53 6.32 14.28
CA LEU A 8 -11.21 7.31 13.24
C LEU A 8 -10.79 6.67 11.91
N GLY A 9 -10.39 5.39 11.96
CA GLY A 9 -10.12 4.58 10.79
C GLY A 9 -8.71 4.71 10.22
N ILE A 10 -8.28 3.62 9.57
CA ILE A 10 -6.96 3.49 8.94
C ILE A 10 -6.78 4.57 7.87
N ALA A 11 -7.81 4.78 7.04
CA ALA A 11 -7.79 5.77 5.96
C ALA A 11 -7.42 7.19 6.41
N SER A 12 -8.02 7.66 7.51
CA SER A 12 -7.71 8.99 8.07
C SER A 12 -6.28 9.08 8.58
N GLN A 13 -5.74 7.99 9.16
CA GLN A 13 -4.35 7.95 9.64
C GLN A 13 -3.37 7.95 8.47
N TRP A 14 -3.64 7.17 7.42
CA TRP A 14 -2.83 7.15 6.20
C TRP A 14 -2.80 8.52 5.54
N PHE A 15 -3.96 9.15 5.32
CA PHE A 15 -4.02 10.51 4.77
C PHE A 15 -3.18 11.49 5.59
N ARG A 16 -3.34 11.47 6.92
CA ARG A 16 -2.59 12.35 7.82
C ARG A 16 -1.08 12.10 7.75
N ALA A 17 -0.66 10.84 7.78
CA ALA A 17 0.75 10.48 7.74
C ALA A 17 1.40 10.90 6.43
N ILE A 18 0.77 10.55 5.29
CA ILE A 18 1.28 10.89 3.95
C ILE A 18 1.33 12.40 3.77
N SER A 19 0.23 13.10 4.06
CA SER A 19 0.16 14.57 3.91
C SER A 19 1.15 15.29 4.85
N PHE A 20 1.37 14.78 6.06
CA PHE A 20 2.35 15.39 6.96
C PHE A 20 3.77 15.24 6.42
N VAL A 21 4.16 14.05 5.97
CA VAL A 21 5.53 13.80 5.49
C VAL A 21 5.77 14.50 4.15
N ILE A 22 4.85 14.39 3.20
CA ILE A 22 5.04 14.93 1.86
C ILE A 22 4.65 16.42 1.82
N ASP A 23 3.40 16.75 2.13
CA ASP A 23 2.88 18.11 1.90
C ASP A 23 3.41 19.12 2.93
N PHE A 24 3.51 18.74 4.20
CA PHE A 24 3.94 19.64 5.27
C PHE A 24 5.47 19.67 5.45
N CYS A 25 6.12 18.50 5.50
CA CYS A 25 7.56 18.42 5.68
C CYS A 25 8.36 18.54 4.37
N GLY A 26 7.74 18.36 3.21
CA GLY A 26 8.39 18.50 1.90
C GLY A 26 9.31 17.34 1.52
N PHE A 27 9.10 16.14 2.09
CA PHE A 27 9.87 14.96 1.69
C PHE A 27 9.42 14.42 0.32
N PRO A 28 10.33 13.81 -0.46
CA PRO A 28 10.03 13.29 -1.81
C PRO A 28 9.13 12.05 -1.80
N GLY A 29 8.86 11.49 -0.63
CA GLY A 29 7.96 10.36 -0.46
C GLY A 29 7.86 9.94 0.99
N VAL A 30 7.06 8.90 1.23
CA VAL A 30 6.83 8.33 2.56
C VAL A 30 6.69 6.81 2.45
N CYS A 31 7.13 6.10 3.48
CA CYS A 31 6.81 4.70 3.66
C CYS A 31 5.93 4.50 4.89
N ILE A 32 4.87 3.71 4.76
CA ILE A 32 3.92 3.39 5.82
C ILE A 32 4.22 1.98 6.33
N LEU A 33 4.76 1.92 7.54
CA LEU A 33 5.08 0.69 8.24
C LEU A 33 4.02 0.46 9.32
N GLU A 34 3.27 -0.63 9.20
CA GLU A 34 2.30 -1.06 10.23
C GLU A 34 3.04 -1.65 11.44
N ASP A 35 2.40 -1.62 12.61
CA ASP A 35 2.99 -2.04 13.88
C ASP A 35 3.16 -3.56 14.02
N ASP A 36 2.59 -4.31 13.09
CA ASP A 36 2.63 -5.77 13.01
C ASP A 36 3.57 -6.30 11.91
N LEU A 37 4.60 -5.53 11.54
CA LEU A 37 5.67 -5.95 10.63
C LEU A 37 7.01 -6.11 11.34
N VAL A 38 7.65 -7.26 11.15
CA VAL A 38 9.07 -7.48 11.47
C VAL A 38 9.89 -7.25 10.22
N LEU A 39 10.82 -6.32 10.27
CA LEU A 39 11.63 -5.91 9.14
C LEU A 39 13.01 -6.60 9.17
N SER A 40 13.54 -6.91 7.99
CA SER A 40 14.95 -7.20 7.79
C SER A 40 15.81 -6.02 8.25
N GLU A 41 17.04 -6.30 8.69
CA GLU A 41 18.02 -5.24 9.00
C GLU A 41 18.36 -4.38 7.76
N HIS A 42 18.16 -4.93 6.56
CA HIS A 42 18.37 -4.25 5.28
C HIS A 42 17.10 -3.58 4.72
N TYR A 43 15.97 -3.59 5.44
CA TYR A 43 14.71 -3.10 4.89
C TYR A 43 14.77 -1.62 4.49
N LEU A 44 15.26 -0.76 5.39
CA LEU A 44 15.35 0.67 5.12
C LEU A 44 16.39 1.00 4.04
N GLU A 45 17.50 0.26 4.00
CA GLU A 45 18.50 0.35 2.92
C GLU A 45 17.86 0.06 1.56
N ALA A 46 17.04 -1.00 1.48
CA ALA A 46 16.32 -1.32 0.26
C ALA A 46 15.32 -0.22 -0.13
N ILE A 47 14.55 0.30 0.82
CA ILE A 47 13.60 1.39 0.56
C ILE A 47 14.31 2.65 0.03
N ASP A 48 15.46 3.01 0.60
CA ASP A 48 16.26 4.16 0.12
C ASP A 48 16.75 3.95 -1.32
N HIS A 49 17.17 2.73 -1.68
CA HIS A 49 17.52 2.38 -3.06
C HIS A 49 16.30 2.49 -4.00
N LEU A 50 15.15 1.94 -3.62
CA LEU A 50 13.94 1.98 -4.44
C LEU A 50 13.41 3.41 -4.61
N PHE A 51 13.45 4.25 -3.56
CA PHE A 51 13.14 5.68 -3.69
C PHE A 51 14.08 6.37 -4.66
N SER A 52 15.39 6.13 -4.53
CA SER A 52 16.39 6.71 -5.43
C SER A 52 16.12 6.35 -6.89
N MET A 53 15.66 5.12 -7.15
CA MET A 53 15.35 4.63 -8.49
C MET A 53 14.02 5.16 -9.05
N PHE A 54 12.97 5.23 -8.23
CA PHE A 54 11.59 5.40 -8.70
C PHE A 54 10.93 6.73 -8.36
N GLN A 55 11.54 7.59 -7.53
CA GLN A 55 10.92 8.85 -7.09
C GLN A 55 10.47 9.77 -8.25
N HIS A 56 11.10 9.66 -9.42
CA HIS A 56 10.76 10.41 -10.64
C HIS A 56 10.26 9.52 -11.79
N ASP A 57 10.03 8.22 -11.54
CA ASP A 57 9.50 7.33 -12.56
C ASP A 57 7.97 7.46 -12.61
N SER A 58 7.47 8.16 -13.64
CA SER A 58 6.04 8.39 -13.81
C SER A 58 5.22 7.10 -14.01
N ARG A 59 5.87 5.96 -14.24
CA ARG A 59 5.23 4.66 -14.41
C ARG A 59 5.01 3.94 -13.08
N ILE A 60 5.74 4.29 -12.02
CA ILE A 60 5.64 3.65 -10.71
C ILE A 60 4.83 4.53 -9.77
N GLY A 61 3.87 3.93 -9.06
CA GLY A 61 3.01 4.63 -8.11
C GLY A 61 3.30 4.24 -6.67
N LEU A 62 3.34 2.94 -6.41
CA LEU A 62 3.61 2.36 -5.10
C LEU A 62 4.68 1.30 -5.22
N PHE A 63 5.47 1.16 -4.16
CA PHE A 63 6.37 0.03 -4.00
C PHE A 63 6.48 -0.39 -2.53
N SER A 64 6.91 -1.61 -2.29
CA SER A 64 7.21 -2.16 -0.96
C SER A 64 8.38 -3.13 -1.08
N CYS A 65 8.94 -3.55 0.05
CA CYS A 65 9.85 -4.71 0.14
C CYS A 65 9.19 -5.93 0.81
N PHE A 66 7.85 -5.98 0.87
CA PHE A 66 7.09 -7.14 1.32
C PHE A 66 6.54 -7.95 0.14
N ASN A 67 7.10 -9.13 -0.11
CA ASN A 67 6.65 -10.06 -1.15
C ASN A 67 6.45 -11.46 -0.57
N PRO A 68 5.23 -11.86 -0.19
CA PRO A 68 5.00 -13.16 0.44
C PRO A 68 5.11 -14.34 -0.53
N ILE A 69 5.27 -14.08 -1.84
CA ILE A 69 5.32 -15.10 -2.88
C ILE A 69 6.80 -15.31 -3.28
N PRO A 70 7.41 -16.46 -2.95
CA PRO A 70 8.78 -16.76 -3.37
C PRO A 70 8.92 -16.76 -4.90
N ARG A 71 10.06 -16.27 -5.38
CA ARG A 71 10.41 -16.17 -6.80
C ARG A 71 11.83 -16.65 -7.02
N ASP A 72 12.09 -17.26 -8.17
CA ASP A 72 13.44 -17.72 -8.51
C ASP A 72 14.35 -16.56 -8.97
N ASP A 73 13.81 -15.54 -9.66
CA ASP A 73 14.55 -14.33 -10.04
C ASP A 73 14.45 -13.27 -8.93
N HIS A 74 15.39 -13.31 -7.98
CA HIS A 74 15.44 -12.38 -6.85
C HIS A 74 15.70 -10.92 -7.27
N SER A 75 16.32 -10.69 -8.44
CA SER A 75 16.65 -9.33 -8.94
C SER A 75 15.48 -8.62 -9.62
N GLY A 76 14.43 -9.37 -9.94
CA GLY A 76 13.27 -8.87 -10.67
C GLY A 76 12.19 -8.27 -9.79
N TYR A 77 11.07 -7.95 -10.43
CA TYR A 77 9.92 -7.35 -9.77
C TYR A 77 8.64 -8.09 -10.12
N SER A 78 7.72 -8.09 -9.16
CA SER A 78 6.36 -8.58 -9.32
C SER A 78 5.37 -7.42 -9.14
N MET A 79 4.14 -7.61 -9.61
CA MET A 79 3.03 -6.76 -9.20
C MET A 79 2.84 -6.90 -7.69
N MET A 80 2.76 -5.76 -6.99
CA MET A 80 2.56 -5.74 -5.55
C MET A 80 1.18 -6.30 -5.20
N GLY A 81 1.14 -7.18 -4.19
CA GLY A 81 -0.09 -7.78 -3.68
C GLY A 81 -0.72 -6.92 -2.58
N HIS A 82 -0.12 -6.96 -1.38
CA HIS A 82 -0.60 -6.23 -0.20
C HIS A 82 0.23 -4.96 0.03
N ASP A 83 -0.40 -3.93 0.60
CA ASP A 83 0.22 -2.63 0.90
C ASP A 83 1.04 -2.63 2.22
N TRP A 84 1.51 -3.79 2.69
CA TRP A 84 2.36 -3.83 3.87
C TRP A 84 3.73 -3.24 3.59
N GLY A 85 4.11 -2.25 4.39
CA GLY A 85 5.33 -1.50 4.14
C GLY A 85 5.30 -0.73 2.83
N VAL A 86 4.12 -0.28 2.41
CA VAL A 86 3.95 0.46 1.17
C VAL A 86 4.60 1.83 1.28
N CYS A 87 5.32 2.20 0.23
CA CYS A 87 5.85 3.53 0.03
C CYS A 87 5.24 4.18 -1.21
N ILE A 88 5.08 5.50 -1.14
CA ILE A 88 4.53 6.35 -2.20
C ILE A 88 5.43 7.58 -2.38
N GLY A 89 5.74 7.91 -3.64
CA GLY A 89 6.45 9.15 -3.99
C GLY A 89 5.53 10.36 -4.08
N SER A 90 6.07 11.56 -3.91
CA SER A 90 5.31 12.81 -3.92
C SER A 90 4.55 13.03 -5.23
N GLU A 91 5.14 12.69 -6.37
CA GLU A 91 4.47 12.82 -7.68
C GLU A 91 3.24 11.92 -7.81
N ALA A 92 3.31 10.69 -7.29
CA ALA A 92 2.18 9.78 -7.28
C ALA A 92 1.11 10.25 -6.28
N TRP A 93 1.54 10.76 -5.11
CA TRP A 93 0.64 11.33 -4.12
C TRP A 93 -0.12 12.55 -4.66
N ASP A 94 0.57 13.49 -5.29
CA ASP A 94 -0.03 14.72 -5.84
C ASP A 94 -1.15 14.45 -6.84
N GLN A 95 -1.03 13.37 -7.62
CA GLN A 95 -2.04 12.97 -8.60
C GLN A 95 -3.34 12.48 -7.95
N ILE A 96 -3.25 11.86 -6.77
CA ILE A 96 -4.39 11.19 -6.14
C ILE A 96 -4.91 11.90 -4.89
N ARG A 97 -4.12 12.77 -4.26
CA ARG A 97 -4.39 13.31 -2.91
C ARG A 97 -5.75 13.98 -2.77
N CYS A 98 -6.20 14.72 -3.78
CA CYS A 98 -7.51 15.38 -3.77
C CYS A 98 -8.67 14.35 -3.78
N LEU A 99 -8.54 13.31 -4.61
CA LEU A 99 -9.54 12.23 -4.68
C LEU A 99 -9.52 11.39 -3.40
N TYR A 100 -8.34 11.12 -2.86
CA TYR A 100 -8.20 10.41 -1.60
C TYR A 100 -8.80 11.22 -0.43
N LEU A 101 -8.63 12.54 -0.41
CA LEU A 101 -9.30 13.41 0.56
C LEU A 101 -10.83 13.35 0.43
N ASP A 102 -11.37 13.26 -0.78
CA ASP A 102 -12.82 13.08 -0.98
C ASP A 102 -13.30 11.74 -0.43
N TYR A 103 -12.52 10.66 -0.61
CA TYR A 103 -12.75 9.39 0.08
C TYR A 103 -12.75 9.55 1.61
N ILE A 104 -11.79 10.28 2.19
CA ILE A 104 -11.79 10.55 3.64
C ILE A 104 -13.05 11.29 4.08
N LYS A 105 -13.52 12.30 3.32
CA LYS A 105 -14.74 13.04 3.65
C LYS A 105 -15.98 12.15 3.68
N ILE A 106 -16.06 11.16 2.77
CA ILE A 106 -17.13 10.16 2.76
C ILE A 106 -17.14 9.37 4.09
N GLN A 107 -15.96 9.04 4.62
CA GLN A 107 -15.78 8.25 5.83
C GLN A 107 -15.85 9.07 7.12
N ALA A 108 -15.52 10.37 7.09
CA ALA A 108 -15.29 11.22 8.27
C ALA A 108 -16.49 11.34 9.23
N THR A 109 -17.71 11.07 8.74
CA THR A 109 -18.94 11.15 9.53
C THR A 109 -19.36 9.81 10.16
N ARG A 110 -18.57 8.75 9.97
CA ARG A 110 -18.95 7.37 10.30
C ARG A 110 -17.90 6.72 11.19
N ASN A 111 -18.33 5.77 12.02
CA ASN A 111 -17.38 4.89 12.69
C ASN A 111 -16.73 4.00 11.62
N TYR A 112 -15.40 3.94 11.58
CA TYR A 112 -14.68 3.17 10.58
C TYR A 112 -15.09 1.69 10.53
N ASN A 113 -15.63 1.11 11.59
CA ASN A 113 -16.09 -0.29 11.55
C ASN A 113 -17.42 -0.48 10.79
N ILE A 114 -18.08 0.60 10.37
CA ILE A 114 -19.38 0.61 9.70
C ILE A 114 -19.27 1.36 8.36
N ARG A 115 -18.21 1.05 7.60
CA ARG A 115 -18.05 1.55 6.22
C ARG A 115 -19.19 1.03 5.35
N ASP A 116 -19.42 1.74 4.25
CA ASP A 116 -20.52 1.47 3.33
C ASP A 116 -19.98 1.35 1.91
N SER A 117 -19.73 0.10 1.49
CA SER A 117 -19.27 -0.25 0.14
C SER A 117 -20.14 0.35 -0.93
N GLN A 118 -21.45 0.45 -0.71
CA GLN A 118 -22.33 0.97 -1.74
C GLN A 118 -22.08 2.45 -1.97
N VAL A 119 -21.80 3.23 -0.92
CA VAL A 119 -21.45 4.64 -1.04
C VAL A 119 -20.08 4.81 -1.70
N ILE A 120 -19.07 4.04 -1.27
CA ILE A 120 -17.71 4.11 -1.85
C ILE A 120 -17.74 3.70 -3.32
N LYS A 121 -18.45 2.60 -3.65
CA LYS A 121 -18.63 2.12 -5.02
C LYS A 121 -19.30 3.18 -5.89
N LYS A 122 -20.42 3.77 -5.43
CA LYS A 122 -21.10 4.83 -6.18
C LYS A 122 -20.19 6.03 -6.45
N TRP A 123 -19.34 6.39 -5.49
CA TRP A 123 -18.35 7.45 -5.68
C TRP A 123 -17.30 7.04 -6.72
N ILE A 124 -16.71 5.84 -6.62
CA ILE A 124 -15.77 5.32 -7.62
C ILE A 124 -16.40 5.27 -9.02
N ASP A 125 -17.63 4.76 -9.14
CA ASP A 125 -18.38 4.71 -10.40
C ASP A 125 -18.62 6.12 -10.95
N SER A 126 -18.87 7.12 -10.10
CA SER A 126 -19.05 8.52 -10.52
C SER A 126 -17.77 9.18 -11.05
N LEU A 127 -16.60 8.64 -10.69
CA LEU A 127 -15.31 9.04 -11.26
C LEU A 127 -15.02 8.33 -12.60
N GLY A 128 -15.90 7.43 -13.05
CA GLY A 128 -15.69 6.60 -14.24
C GLY A 128 -14.62 5.52 -14.06
N LEU A 129 -14.30 5.18 -12.81
CA LEU A 129 -13.28 4.18 -12.47
C LEU A 129 -13.91 2.83 -12.18
N ILE A 130 -13.14 1.75 -12.30
CA ILE A 130 -13.57 0.38 -12.02
C ILE A 130 -12.97 -0.07 -10.69
N TRP A 131 -13.83 -0.35 -9.71
CA TRP A 131 -13.40 -0.98 -8.46
C TRP A 131 -13.35 -2.49 -8.61
N ARG A 132 -12.14 -3.06 -8.69
CA ARG A 132 -11.92 -4.45 -9.13
C ARG A 132 -12.09 -5.49 -8.02
N ASP A 133 -11.60 -5.19 -6.83
CA ASP A 133 -11.58 -6.09 -5.68
C ASP A 133 -12.82 -5.91 -4.78
N GLY A 134 -13.43 -4.71 -4.79
CA GLY A 134 -14.63 -4.38 -4.05
C GLY A 134 -14.43 -4.25 -2.53
N TYR A 135 -13.18 -4.22 -2.06
CA TYR A 135 -12.86 -4.09 -0.63
C TYR A 135 -12.87 -2.63 -0.21
N GLU A 136 -13.63 -2.28 0.82
CA GLU A 136 -13.82 -0.90 1.29
C GLU A 136 -12.62 -0.28 2.02
N GLY A 137 -11.50 -0.99 2.03
CA GLY A 137 -10.28 -0.64 2.75
C GLY A 137 -9.57 0.57 2.16
N SER A 138 -8.72 1.15 3.00
CA SER A 138 -7.87 2.29 2.67
C SER A 138 -6.90 1.97 1.53
N ASP A 139 -6.32 0.77 1.61
CA ASP A 139 -5.48 0.10 0.62
C ASP A 139 -6.19 0.05 -0.73
N SER A 140 -7.32 -0.65 -0.82
CA SER A 140 -8.06 -0.86 -2.07
C SER A 140 -8.41 0.43 -2.82
N VAL A 141 -8.82 1.48 -2.10
CA VAL A 141 -9.08 2.79 -2.72
C VAL A 141 -7.79 3.45 -3.21
N LEU A 142 -6.70 3.39 -2.43
CA LEU A 142 -5.39 3.87 -2.87
C LEU A 142 -4.94 3.15 -4.14
N GLU A 143 -5.05 1.82 -4.18
CA GLU A 143 -4.72 0.99 -5.33
C GLU A 143 -5.52 1.39 -6.57
N THR A 144 -6.83 1.58 -6.41
CA THR A 144 -7.74 1.97 -7.49
C THR A 144 -7.35 3.34 -8.07
N LEU A 145 -7.01 4.32 -7.22
CA LEU A 145 -6.59 5.65 -7.66
C LEU A 145 -5.21 5.64 -8.34
N ILE A 146 -4.28 4.81 -7.87
CA ILE A 146 -2.96 4.62 -8.49
C ILE A 146 -3.11 3.99 -9.88
N ALA A 147 -3.92 2.93 -10.00
CA ALA A 147 -4.21 2.28 -11.27
C ALA A 147 -4.89 3.24 -12.26
N ALA A 148 -5.84 4.05 -11.79
CA ALA A 148 -6.52 5.07 -12.61
C ALA A 148 -5.55 6.11 -13.22
N ASN A 149 -4.42 6.36 -12.55
CA ASN A 149 -3.35 7.22 -13.04
C ASN A 149 -2.29 6.47 -13.87
N ARG A 150 -2.58 5.23 -14.29
CA ARG A 150 -1.70 4.36 -15.11
C ARG A 150 -0.34 4.11 -14.47
N ARG A 151 -0.30 4.08 -13.15
CA ARG A 151 0.91 3.78 -12.38
C ARG A 151 0.88 2.34 -11.90
N ALA A 152 2.02 1.67 -11.99
CA ALA A 152 2.22 0.32 -11.49
C ALA A 152 2.48 0.32 -9.99
N ARG A 153 2.08 -0.78 -9.36
CA ARG A 153 2.43 -1.13 -7.99
C ARG A 153 3.40 -2.29 -8.07
N ILE A 154 4.63 -2.10 -7.62
CA ILE A 154 5.68 -3.10 -7.79
C ILE A 154 6.31 -3.50 -6.47
N VAL A 155 6.83 -4.72 -6.41
CA VAL A 155 7.58 -5.21 -5.28
C VAL A 155 8.78 -5.99 -5.82
N PRO A 156 9.98 -5.85 -5.25
CA PRO A 156 11.08 -6.75 -5.56
C PRO A 156 10.68 -8.21 -5.36
N ASN A 157 11.32 -9.11 -6.08
CA ASN A 157 11.09 -10.54 -5.96
C ASN A 157 11.74 -11.17 -4.71
N ILE A 158 12.44 -10.37 -3.91
CA ILE A 158 12.84 -10.70 -2.54
C ILE A 158 11.82 -10.20 -1.52
N ASN A 159 11.78 -10.86 -0.36
CA ASN A 159 10.97 -10.46 0.77
C ASN A 159 11.85 -9.99 1.93
N LEU A 160 11.66 -8.75 2.38
CA LEU A 160 12.43 -8.16 3.49
C LEU A 160 11.56 -7.89 4.73
N ALA A 161 10.32 -8.33 4.76
CA ALA A 161 9.45 -8.17 5.93
C ALA A 161 8.58 -9.41 6.19
N ILE A 162 8.27 -9.66 7.45
CA ILE A 162 7.36 -10.73 7.87
C ILE A 162 6.26 -10.11 8.73
N PRO A 163 4.97 -10.36 8.44
CA PRO A 163 3.90 -9.96 9.33
C PRO A 163 3.91 -10.78 10.62
N ILE A 164 3.45 -10.19 11.71
CA ILE A 164 3.24 -10.85 13.01
C ILE A 164 1.80 -10.69 13.52
N GLY A 165 0.93 -10.07 12.74
CA GLY A 165 -0.49 -9.81 13.05
C GLY A 165 -1.39 -11.04 12.92
N GLU A 166 -1.12 -12.13 13.66
CA GLU A 166 -1.90 -13.37 13.57
C GLU A 166 -3.39 -13.21 13.98
N ILE A 167 -3.69 -12.19 14.79
CA ILE A 167 -5.04 -11.85 15.25
C ILE A 167 -5.30 -10.37 14.96
N GLY A 168 -6.33 -10.08 14.17
CA GLY A 168 -6.65 -8.70 13.79
C GLY A 168 -8.03 -8.53 13.18
N VAL A 169 -8.30 -7.33 12.66
CA VAL A 169 -9.59 -7.00 12.00
C VAL A 169 -9.87 -7.91 10.80
N HIS A 170 -8.81 -8.33 10.11
CA HIS A 170 -8.89 -9.13 8.87
C HIS A 170 -8.31 -10.54 9.02
N PHE A 171 -7.72 -10.89 10.17
CA PHE A 171 -7.01 -12.15 10.36
C PHE A 171 -7.56 -12.96 11.53
N THR A 172 -7.76 -14.25 11.25
CA THR A 172 -7.79 -15.31 12.25
C THR A 172 -6.47 -16.08 12.17
N PRO A 173 -6.07 -16.81 13.24
CA PRO A 173 -4.84 -17.59 13.20
C PRO A 173 -4.76 -18.61 12.07
N GLU A 174 -5.90 -19.16 11.65
CA GLU A 174 -5.97 -20.08 10.51
C GLU A 174 -5.66 -19.38 9.18
N VAL A 175 -6.31 -18.25 8.91
CA VAL A 175 -6.10 -17.46 7.69
C VAL A 175 -4.65 -16.97 7.64
N PHE A 176 -4.15 -16.44 8.75
CA PHE A 176 -2.78 -15.93 8.84
C PHE A 176 -1.74 -17.01 8.53
N ARG A 177 -1.84 -18.19 9.16
CA ARG A 177 -0.92 -19.29 8.89
C ARG A 177 -1.03 -19.80 7.45
N GLY A 178 -2.25 -19.85 6.90
CA GLY A 178 -2.48 -20.23 5.50
C GLY A 178 -1.74 -19.32 4.52
N MET A 179 -1.61 -18.03 4.82
CA MET A 179 -0.96 -17.05 3.96
C MET A 179 0.55 -16.90 4.22
N PHE A 180 0.99 -16.95 5.49
CA PHE A 180 2.33 -16.48 5.87
C PHE A 180 3.25 -17.53 6.50
N SER A 181 2.80 -18.78 6.69
CA SER A 181 3.60 -19.84 7.33
C SER A 181 4.93 -20.16 6.64
N ASN A 182 5.03 -19.88 5.33
CA ASN A 182 6.24 -20.13 4.54
C ASN A 182 7.00 -18.84 4.17
N VAL A 183 6.55 -17.68 4.63
CA VAL A 183 7.22 -16.40 4.33
C VAL A 183 8.49 -16.31 5.15
N LYS A 184 9.58 -15.88 4.51
CA LYS A 184 10.91 -15.74 5.10
C LYS A 184 11.50 -14.41 4.69
N ILE A 185 12.41 -13.89 5.50
CA ILE A 185 13.26 -12.77 5.09
C ILE A 185 14.36 -13.37 4.20
N ASP A 186 14.51 -12.80 3.02
CA ASP A 186 15.58 -13.10 2.08
C ASP A 186 16.78 -12.19 2.34
N ASP A 187 17.93 -12.59 1.79
CA ASP A 187 19.12 -11.74 1.73
C ASP A 187 18.90 -10.57 0.77
N LEU A 188 19.49 -9.41 1.10
CA LEU A 188 19.48 -8.25 0.21
C LEU A 188 20.22 -8.61 -1.10
N VAL A 189 19.67 -8.16 -2.22
CA VAL A 189 20.29 -8.27 -3.54
C VAL A 189 20.44 -6.89 -4.18
N ASP A 190 21.29 -6.81 -5.20
CA ASP A 190 21.39 -5.61 -6.03
C ASP A 190 20.10 -5.40 -6.84
N PHE A 191 19.51 -4.21 -6.73
CA PHE A 191 18.34 -3.84 -7.51
C PHE A 191 18.72 -3.37 -8.90
N ARG A 192 18.01 -3.87 -9.92
CA ARG A 192 18.03 -3.34 -11.29
C ARG A 192 16.76 -2.58 -11.60
N TYR A 193 16.74 -1.75 -12.63
CA TYR A 193 15.47 -1.22 -13.12
C TYR A 193 14.56 -2.35 -13.66
N PRO A 194 13.24 -2.29 -13.41
CA PRO A 194 12.29 -3.23 -13.98
C PRO A 194 12.18 -3.05 -15.50
N ASN A 195 11.98 -4.15 -16.21
CA ASN A 195 11.66 -4.12 -17.64
C ASN A 195 10.15 -3.84 -17.84
N ASP A 196 9.74 -3.58 -19.09
CA ASP A 196 8.35 -3.22 -19.40
C ASP A 196 7.34 -4.32 -19.05
N GLU A 197 7.74 -5.59 -19.03
CA GLU A 197 6.88 -6.71 -18.64
C GLU A 197 6.65 -6.78 -17.13
N GLU A 198 7.57 -6.24 -16.34
CA GLU A 198 7.47 -6.13 -14.87
C GLU A 198 6.71 -4.87 -14.44
N ILE A 199 6.74 -3.82 -15.26
CA ILE A 199 5.95 -2.59 -15.06
C ILE A 199 4.58 -2.77 -15.72
N LYS A 200 3.75 -3.61 -15.10
CA LYS A 200 2.33 -3.73 -15.50
C LYS A 200 1.48 -2.85 -14.60
N SER A 201 0.83 -1.86 -15.19
CA SER A 201 -0.29 -1.18 -14.52
C SER A 201 -1.45 -2.18 -14.38
N SER A 202 -2.11 -2.23 -13.22
CA SER A 202 -3.26 -3.10 -12.93
C SER A 202 -4.54 -2.72 -13.70
N ASN A 203 -4.41 -2.18 -14.93
CA ASN A 203 -5.46 -1.64 -15.78
C ASN A 203 -6.55 -2.64 -16.14
#